data_AF-A0A0F8XRU1-F1
#
_entry.id   AF-A0A0F8XRU1-F1
#
_cell.length_a   1.000
_cell.length_b   1.000
_cell.length_c   1.000
_cell.angle_alpha   90.00
_cell.angle_beta   90.00
_cell.angle_gamma   90.00
#
_symmetry.space_group_name_H-M   'P 1'
#
loop_
_entity.id
_entity.type
_entity.pdbx_description
1 polymer ?
#
loop_
_entity_poly.entity_id
_entity_poly.type
_entity_poly.pdbx_seq_one_letter_code
_entity_poly.pdbx_strand_id
1 'polypeptide(L)'
;LYLFLIIVADKNGVSFYRKEKICDAVSLDYSQFEIAKDRLVNMKLIAFESYSVLSPNGYYQVLPIEAKAPDYHKQITQKLTDKLFRE
;
A
#
# COMPACT_ATOMS: atom_id res chain seq x y z
N LEU A 1 -0.49 6.98 3.45
CA LEU A 1 -1.71 6.12 3.35
C LEU A 1 -1.39 4.62 3.45
N TYR A 2 -0.65 4.01 2.51
CA TYR A 2 -0.42 2.55 2.54
C TYR A 2 0.22 2.03 3.83
N LEU A 3 1.31 2.65 4.28
CA LEU A 3 1.97 2.29 5.54
C LEU A 3 1.01 2.39 6.73
N PHE A 4 0.19 3.45 6.78
CA PHE A 4 -0.83 3.61 7.81
C PHE A 4 -1.82 2.43 7.78
N LEU A 5 -2.35 2.07 6.60
CA LEU A 5 -3.29 0.96 6.44
C LEU A 5 -2.68 -0.39 6.87
N ILE A 6 -1.39 -0.63 6.60
CA ILE A 6 -0.68 -1.83 7.08
C ILE A 6 -0.64 -1.87 8.61
N ILE A 7 -0.33 -0.74 9.26
CA ILE A 7 -0.16 -0.69 10.71
C ILE A 7 -1.48 -0.88 11.45
N VAL A 8 -2.57 -0.33 10.91
CA VAL A 8 -3.88 -0.33 11.58
C VAL A 8 -4.80 -1.47 11.15
N ALA A 9 -4.40 -2.25 10.14
CA ALA A 9 -5.13 -3.43 9.72
C ALA A 9 -5.09 -4.52 10.79
N ASP A 10 -6.14 -5.33 10.86
CA ASP A 10 -6.19 -6.51 11.71
C ASP A 10 -5.28 -7.63 11.16
N LYS A 11 -5.28 -8.77 11.86
CA LYS A 11 -4.50 -9.96 11.45
C LYS A 11 -4.86 -10.51 10.06
N ASN A 12 -6.01 -10.12 9.49
CA ASN A 12 -6.47 -10.51 8.16
C ASN A 12 -6.22 -9.41 7.12
N GLY A 13 -5.58 -8.30 7.50
CA GLY A 13 -5.30 -7.18 6.61
C GLY A 13 -6.47 -6.20 6.44
N VAL A 14 -7.52 -6.28 7.26
CA VAL A 14 -8.71 -5.42 7.15
C VAL A 14 -8.61 -4.21 8.08
N SER A 15 -8.91 -3.02 7.56
CA SER A 15 -9.05 -1.79 8.33
C SER A 15 -10.42 -1.16 8.10
N PHE A 16 -11.11 -0.83 9.21
CA PHE A 16 -12.39 -0.12 9.23
C PHE A 16 -12.23 1.37 9.59
N TYR A 17 -11.02 1.92 9.49
CA TYR A 17 -10.80 3.34 9.76
C TYR A 17 -11.56 4.22 8.79
N ARG A 18 -12.28 5.22 9.32
CA ARG A 18 -13.03 6.18 8.50
C ARG A 18 -12.08 7.16 7.81
N LYS A 19 -12.46 7.62 6.62
CA LYS A 19 -11.67 8.56 5.79
C LYS A 19 -11.18 9.76 6.59
N GLU A 20 -12.05 10.37 7.40
CA GLU A 20 -11.75 11.56 8.19
C GLU A 20 -10.60 11.30 9.17
N LYS A 21 -10.67 10.18 9.90
CA LYS A 21 -9.62 9.77 10.85
C LYS A 21 -8.32 9.40 10.18
N ILE A 22 -8.39 8.82 8.99
CA ILE A 22 -7.18 8.55 8.20
C ILE A 22 -6.53 9.88 7.78
N CYS A 23 -7.32 10.81 7.23
CA CYS A 23 -6.85 12.13 6.79
C CYS A 23 -6.18 12.89 7.94
N ASP A 24 -6.79 12.91 9.13
CA ASP A 24 -6.21 13.50 10.34
C ASP A 24 -4.87 12.86 10.69
N ALA A 25 -4.80 11.52 10.69
CA ALA A 25 -3.63 10.77 11.14
C ALA A 25 -2.43 10.86 10.18
N VAL A 26 -2.67 10.98 8.87
CA VAL A 26 -1.61 11.04 7.85
C VAL A 26 -1.45 12.43 7.22
N SER A 27 -2.15 13.44 7.77
CA SER A 27 -2.12 14.83 7.33
C SER A 27 -2.35 15.01 5.82
N LEU A 28 -3.38 14.32 5.30
CA LEU A 28 -3.83 14.46 3.92
C LEU A 28 -5.15 15.23 3.90
N ASP A 29 -5.33 16.09 2.90
CA ASP A 29 -6.67 16.58 2.57
C ASP A 29 -7.50 15.48 1.87
N TYR A 30 -8.80 15.73 1.72
CA TYR A 30 -9.71 14.73 1.15
C TYR A 30 -9.43 14.42 -0.32
N SER A 31 -8.94 15.38 -1.11
CA SER A 31 -8.62 15.15 -2.52
C SER A 31 -7.35 14.30 -2.64
N GLN A 32 -6.31 14.65 -1.87
CA GLN A 32 -5.07 13.88 -1.78
C GLN A 32 -5.33 12.46 -1.31
N PHE A 33 -6.23 12.28 -0.34
CA PHE A 33 -6.65 10.98 0.13
C PHE A 33 -7.27 10.13 -0.99
N GLU A 34 -8.25 10.66 -1.74
CA GLU A 34 -8.89 9.92 -2.84
C GLU A 34 -7.88 9.53 -3.91
N ILE A 35 -7.04 10.47 -4.35
CA ILE A 35 -5.98 10.21 -5.35
C ILE A 35 -5.02 9.13 -4.86
N ALA A 36 -4.59 9.21 -3.59
CA ALA A 36 -3.69 8.21 -3.01
C ALA A 36 -4.36 6.83 -2.90
N LYS A 37 -5.62 6.77 -2.44
CA LYS A 37 -6.41 5.55 -2.34
C LYS A 37 -6.54 4.87 -3.71
N ASP A 38 -6.95 5.63 -4.73
CA ASP A 38 -7.17 5.11 -6.08
C ASP A 38 -5.87 4.60 -6.70
N ARG A 39 -4.74 5.30 -6.48
CA ARG A 39 -3.42 4.81 -6.88
C ARG A 39 -3.08 3.47 -6.22
N LEU A 40 -3.36 3.31 -4.92
CA LEU A 40 -3.09 2.05 -4.21
C LEU A 40 -3.97 0.90 -4.70
N VAL A 41 -5.24 1.17 -5.01
CA VAL A 41 -6.15 0.19 -5.63
C VAL A 41 -5.63 -0.23 -7.01
N ASN A 42 -5.25 0.75 -7.84
CA ASN A 42 -4.71 0.48 -9.17
C ASN A 42 -3.40 -0.33 -9.14
N MET A 43 -2.57 -0.13 -8.12
CA MET A 43 -1.35 -0.91 -7.88
C MET A 43 -1.62 -2.28 -7.24
N LYS A 44 -2.88 -2.64 -6.97
CA LYS A 44 -3.28 -3.87 -6.27
C LYS A 44 -2.61 -4.02 -4.90
N LEU A 45 -2.36 -2.90 -4.21
CA LEU A 45 -1.79 -2.90 -2.86
C LEU A 45 -2.90 -2.92 -1.80
N ILE A 46 -4.07 -2.38 -2.14
CA ILE A 46 -5.27 -2.46 -1.31
C ILE A 46 -6.50 -2.75 -2.17
N ALA A 47 -7.53 -3.32 -1.57
CA ALA A 47 -8.90 -3.21 -2.05
C ALA A 47 -9.70 -2.27 -1.13
N PHE A 48 -10.75 -1.65 -1.65
CA PHE A 48 -11.59 -0.72 -0.91
C PHE A 48 -13.06 -1.00 -1.21
N GLU A 49 -13.85 -1.13 -0.15
CA GLU A 49 -15.31 -1.22 -0.21
C GLU A 49 -15.89 0.06 0.38
N SER A 50 -16.72 0.75 -0.41
CA SER A 50 -17.35 1.99 0.03
C SER A 50 -18.52 1.72 0.97
N TYR A 51 -18.99 2.78 1.62
CA TYR A 51 -20.20 2.72 2.42
C TYR A 51 -21.39 2.37 1.53
N SER A 52 -22.09 1.30 1.89
CA SER A 52 -23.32 0.88 1.23
C SER A 52 -24.28 0.30 2.26
N VAL A 53 -25.51 0.00 1.84
CA VAL A 53 -26.49 -0.71 2.69
C VAL A 53 -25.94 -2.08 3.13
N LEU A 54 -25.10 -2.71 2.29
CA LEU A 54 -24.48 -4.00 2.56
C LEU A 54 -23.17 -3.85 3.35
N SER A 55 -22.53 -2.68 3.28
CA SER A 55 -21.24 -2.38 3.91
C SER A 55 -21.33 -1.10 4.74
N PRO A 56 -22.02 -1.10 5.90
CA PRO A 56 -22.33 0.12 6.66
C PRO A 56 -21.10 0.85 7.23
N ASN A 57 -19.96 0.17 7.26
CA ASN A 57 -18.70 0.72 7.79
C ASN A 57 -17.68 1.05 6.70
N GLY A 58 -17.88 0.59 5.45
CA GLY A 58 -16.82 0.49 4.44
C GLY A 58 -15.59 -0.28 4.98
N TYR A 59 -14.64 -0.63 4.13
CA TYR A 59 -13.35 -1.13 4.64
C TYR A 59 -12.24 -1.05 3.61
N TYR A 60 -11.01 -1.10 4.11
CA TYR A 60 -9.80 -1.25 3.32
C TYR A 60 -9.22 -2.64 3.59
N GLN A 61 -8.88 -3.37 2.54
CA GLN A 61 -8.18 -4.64 2.63
C GLN A 61 -6.77 -4.45 2.10
N VAL A 62 -5.75 -4.67 2.92
CA VAL A 62 -4.36 -4.76 2.48
C VAL A 62 -4.19 -6.08 1.73
N LEU A 63 -3.63 -6.01 0.52
CA LEU A 63 -3.45 -7.17 -0.35
C LEU A 63 -2.02 -7.73 -0.24
N PRO A 64 -1.84 -9.06 -0.38
CA PRO A 64 -0.51 -9.64 -0.42
C PRO A 64 0.25 -9.16 -1.66
N ILE A 65 1.55 -8.88 -1.49
CA ILE A 65 2.42 -8.58 -2.61
C ILE A 65 2.77 -9.90 -3.29
N GLU A 66 2.20 -10.15 -4.47
CA GLU A 66 2.46 -11.38 -5.24
C GLU A 66 3.89 -11.42 -5.81
N ALA A 67 4.49 -10.26 -6.04
CA ALA A 67 5.85 -10.16 -6.53
C ALA A 67 6.87 -10.52 -5.43
N LYS A 68 7.83 -11.40 -5.75
CA LYS A 68 8.97 -11.61 -4.88
C LYS A 68 9.77 -10.32 -4.76
N ALA A 69 10.21 -10.02 -3.53
CA ALA A 69 11.13 -8.92 -3.30
C ALA A 69 12.36 -9.07 -4.21
N PRO A 70 12.83 -8.00 -4.85
CA PRO A 70 14.04 -8.06 -5.67
C PRO A 70 15.22 -8.55 -4.83
N ASP A 71 16.01 -9.47 -5.38
CA ASP A 71 17.27 -9.87 -4.75
C ASP A 71 18.30 -8.76 -4.98
N TYR A 72 18.33 -7.80 -4.07
CA TYR A 72 19.25 -6.66 -4.14
C TYR A 72 20.70 -7.11 -4.00
N HIS A 73 20.98 -8.15 -3.21
CA HIS A 73 22.34 -8.67 -3.05
C HIS A 73 22.87 -9.17 -4.39
N LYS A 74 22.12 -10.04 -5.08
CA LYS A 74 22.50 -10.54 -6.40
C LYS A 74 22.68 -9.40 -7.42
N GLN A 75 21.79 -8.42 -7.43
CA GLN A 75 21.87 -7.28 -8.34
C GLN A 75 23.08 -6.39 -8.07
N ILE A 76 23.41 -6.13 -6.80
CA ILE A 76 24.58 -5.33 -6.42
C ILE A 76 25.85 -6.08 -6.84
N THR A 77 25.97 -7.36 -6.48
CA THR A 77 27.14 -8.17 -6.85
C THR A 77 27.32 -8.23 -8.37
N GLN A 78 26.24 -8.43 -9.14
CA GLN A 78 26.30 -8.42 -10.60
C GLN A 78 26.78 -7.07 -11.14
N LYS A 79 26.24 -5.95 -10.66
CA LYS A 79 26.65 -4.60 -11.09
C LYS A 79 28.11 -4.29 -10.75
N LEU A 80 28.61 -4.75 -9.60
CA LEU A 80 30.00 -4.57 -9.19
C LEU A 80 30.94 -5.40 -10.08
N THR A 81 30.60 -6.67 -10.30
CA THR A 81 31.31 -7.56 -11.23
C THR A 81 31.36 -6.96 -12.63
N ASP A 82 30.22 -6.57 -13.21
CA ASP A 82 30.16 -6.00 -14.56
C ASP A 82 30.99 -4.71 -14.70
N LYS A 83 31.16 -3.95 -13.61
CA LYS A 83 31.97 -2.73 -13.60
C LYS A 83 33.48 -3.03 -13.48
N LEU A 84 33.85 -4.07 -12.74
CA LEU A 84 35.24 -4.51 -12.55
C LEU A 84 35.81 -5.23 -13.78
N PHE A 85 34.97 -5.90 -14.58
CA PHE A 85 35.38 -6.67 -15.76
C PHE A 85 35.13 -5.95 -17.10
N ARG A 86 34.69 -4.68 -17.08
CA ARG A 86 34.56 -3.82 -18.28
C ARG A 86 35.67 -2.76 -18.40
N GLU A 87 36.67 -2.78 -17.50
CA GLU A 87 37.95 -2.08 -17.64
C GLU A 87 39.01 -3.03 -18.22
#